data_AF-S2KM72-F1
#
_entry.id   AF-S2KM72-F1
#
_cell.length_a   1.000
_cell.length_b   1.000
_cell.length_c   1.000
_cell.angle_alpha   90.00
_cell.angle_beta   90.00
_cell.angle_gamma   90.00
#
_symmetry.space_group_name_H-M   'P 1'
#
loop_
_entity.id
_entity.type
_entity.pdbx_description
1 polymer ?
#
loop_
_entity_poly.entity_id
_entity_poly.type
_entity_poly.pdbx_seq_one_letter_code
_entity_poly.pdbx_strand_id
1 'polypeptide(L)'
;MLSAEIMFTDSLPPNEVWTKYGKEICISKEEFDEYTKGRSAVSAIGLKNVQPLSKDICLNTMREYEKNFQPPQFFSKLCPERALYSAFYA
;
A
#
# COMPACT_ATOMS: atom_id res chain seq x y z
N MET A 1 -3.19 12.98 4.36
CA MET A 1 -2.65 11.65 3.94
C MET A 1 -3.20 10.57 4.87
N LEU A 2 -3.37 9.30 4.44
CA LEU A 2 -3.97 8.22 5.27
C LEU A 2 -2.94 7.18 5.71
N SER A 3 -3.19 6.53 6.85
CA SER A 3 -2.52 5.32 7.33
C SER A 3 -3.54 4.24 7.64
N ALA A 4 -3.12 2.97 7.61
CA ALA A 4 -3.96 1.82 7.92
C ALA A 4 -3.09 0.69 8.48
N GLU A 5 -3.73 -0.27 9.14
CA GLU A 5 -3.10 -1.48 9.64
C GLU A 5 -3.40 -2.67 8.73
N ILE A 6 -2.43 -3.57 8.58
CA ILE A 6 -2.66 -4.85 7.90
C ILE A 6 -3.54 -5.72 8.79
N MET A 7 -4.71 -6.09 8.28
CA MET A 7 -5.63 -7.02 8.93
C MET A 7 -5.32 -8.47 8.56
N PHE A 8 -5.05 -8.73 7.29
CA PHE A 8 -4.70 -10.06 6.77
C PHE A 8 -3.88 -9.94 5.49
N THR A 9 -3.23 -11.05 5.13
CA THR A 9 -2.62 -11.23 3.82
C THR A 9 -2.94 -12.63 3.30
N ASP A 10 -3.59 -12.71 2.14
CA ASP A 10 -3.90 -13.99 1.48
C ASP A 10 -3.20 -14.04 0.12
N SER A 11 -2.74 -15.22 -0.29
CA SER A 11 -2.18 -15.44 -1.62
C SER A 11 -2.93 -16.56 -2.32
N LEU A 12 -3.78 -16.18 -3.27
CA LEU A 12 -4.74 -17.09 -3.94
C LEU A 12 -4.77 -16.82 -5.45
N PRO A 13 -5.31 -17.74 -6.27
CA PRO A 13 -5.61 -17.47 -7.67
C PRO A 13 -6.51 -16.23 -7.86
N PRO A 14 -6.35 -15.44 -8.96
CA PRO A 14 -7.08 -14.18 -9.14
C PRO A 14 -8.61 -14.30 -9.06
N ASN A 15 -9.18 -15.38 -9.58
CA ASN A 15 -10.62 -15.66 -9.51
C ASN A 15 -11.09 -15.82 -8.07
N GLU A 16 -10.36 -16.55 -7.23
CA GLU A 16 -10.68 -16.76 -5.82
C GLU A 16 -10.56 -15.45 -5.02
N VAL A 17 -9.50 -14.67 -5.28
CA VAL A 17 -9.34 -13.33 -4.68
C VAL A 17 -10.54 -12.45 -5.01
N TRP A 18 -10.97 -12.42 -6.28
CA TRP A 18 -12.11 -11.62 -6.69
C TRP A 18 -13.43 -12.10 -6.07
N THR A 19 -13.66 -13.42 -6.03
CA THR A 19 -14.85 -13.99 -5.39
C THR A 19 -14.92 -13.62 -3.91
N LYS A 20 -13.78 -13.64 -3.20
CA LYS A 20 -13.72 -13.39 -1.76
C LYS A 20 -13.74 -11.90 -1.42
N TYR A 21 -13.06 -11.07 -2.20
CA TYR A 21 -12.76 -9.67 -1.84
C TYR A 21 -13.15 -8.64 -2.90
N GLY A 22 -13.73 -9.03 -4.03
CA GLY A 22 -14.03 -8.12 -5.14
C GLY A 22 -14.90 -6.92 -4.77
N LYS A 23 -15.74 -7.03 -3.73
CA LYS A 23 -16.54 -5.92 -3.20
C LYS A 23 -15.73 -4.87 -2.42
N GLU A 24 -14.53 -5.22 -1.95
CA GLU A 24 -13.67 -4.42 -1.08
C GLU A 24 -12.40 -3.93 -1.80
N ILE A 25 -12.10 -4.44 -3.00
CA ILE A 25 -10.91 -4.11 -3.81
C ILE A 25 -10.99 -2.71 -4.47
N CYS A 26 -12.17 -2.06 -4.44
CA CYS A 26 -12.41 -0.67 -4.85
C CYS A 26 -12.03 -0.30 -6.29
N ILE A 27 -11.83 -1.29 -7.17
CA ILE A 27 -11.66 -1.13 -8.62
C ILE A 27 -12.69 -2.01 -9.34
N SER A 28 -12.89 -1.75 -10.63
CA SER A 28 -13.77 -2.58 -11.46
C SER A 28 -13.20 -3.99 -11.66
N LYS A 29 -14.06 -4.93 -12.07
CA LYS A 29 -13.64 -6.29 -12.40
C LYS A 29 -12.67 -6.27 -13.59
N GLU A 30 -12.96 -5.43 -14.57
CA GLU A 30 -12.16 -5.28 -15.78
C GLU A 30 -10.74 -4.80 -15.46
N GLU A 31 -10.59 -3.79 -14.60
CA GLU A 31 -9.27 -3.31 -14.14
C GLU A 31 -8.51 -4.38 -13.35
N PHE A 32 -9.21 -5.11 -12.49
CA PHE A 32 -8.60 -6.21 -11.72
C PHE A 32 -8.12 -7.34 -12.63
N ASP A 33 -8.93 -7.75 -13.60
CA ASP A 33 -8.59 -8.84 -14.52
C ASP A 33 -7.42 -8.46 -15.43
N GLU A 34 -7.34 -7.21 -15.89
CA GLU A 34 -6.18 -6.73 -16.67
C GLU A 34 -4.91 -6.65 -15.80
N TYR A 35 -5.01 -6.17 -14.55
CA TYR A 35 -3.89 -6.11 -13.61
C TYR A 35 -3.34 -7.51 -13.27
N THR A 36 -4.22 -8.50 -13.15
CA THR A 36 -3.89 -9.88 -12.74
C THR A 36 -3.68 -10.84 -13.91
N LYS A 37 -3.74 -10.35 -15.14
CA LYS A 37 -3.64 -11.14 -16.37
C LYS A 37 -2.36 -11.97 -16.42
N GLY A 38 -2.53 -13.26 -16.67
CA GLY A 38 -1.42 -14.21 -16.77
C GLY A 38 -0.75 -14.56 -15.42
N ARG A 39 -1.33 -14.16 -14.28
CA ARG A 39 -0.84 -14.53 -12.95
C ARG A 39 -1.57 -15.76 -12.43
N SER A 40 -0.83 -16.72 -11.89
CA SER A 40 -1.38 -17.91 -11.23
C SER A 40 -1.79 -17.64 -9.78
N ALA A 41 -1.26 -16.58 -9.17
CA ALA A 41 -1.57 -16.17 -7.81
C ALA A 41 -1.43 -14.64 -7.65
N VAL A 42 -2.20 -14.08 -6.73
CA VAL A 42 -2.22 -12.65 -6.36
C VAL A 42 -2.28 -12.55 -4.84
N SER A 43 -1.55 -11.59 -4.28
CA SER A 43 -1.61 -11.30 -2.85
C SER A 43 -2.65 -10.21 -2.56
N ALA A 44 -3.65 -10.55 -1.74
CA ALA A 44 -4.62 -9.60 -1.20
C ALA A 44 -4.15 -9.13 0.17
N ILE A 45 -4.13 -7.82 0.40
CA ILE A 45 -3.79 -7.20 1.68
C ILE A 45 -5.05 -6.53 2.22
N GLY A 46 -5.64 -7.11 3.26
CA GLY A 46 -6.77 -6.49 3.95
C GLY A 46 -6.30 -5.36 4.85
N LEU A 47 -6.95 -4.20 4.75
CA LEU A 47 -6.63 -3.02 5.55
C LEU A 47 -7.73 -2.76 6.58
N LYS A 48 -7.34 -2.39 7.80
CA LYS A 48 -8.26 -1.95 8.87
C LYS A 48 -7.74 -0.67 9.51
N ASN A 49 -8.55 -0.06 10.37
CA ASN A 49 -8.18 1.14 11.13
C ASN A 49 -7.61 2.24 10.22
N VAL A 50 -8.35 2.62 9.17
CA VAL A 50 -7.94 3.69 8.26
C VAL A 50 -8.06 5.03 8.98
N GLN A 51 -6.96 5.76 9.13
CA GLN A 51 -6.91 7.03 9.86
C GLN A 51 -6.14 8.09 9.07
N PRO A 52 -6.54 9.37 9.12
CA PRO A 52 -5.70 10.45 8.63
C PRO A 52 -4.41 10.55 9.45
N LEU A 53 -3.29 10.80 8.77
CA LEU A 53 -2.06 11.20 9.42
C LEU A 53 -2.26 12.58 10.06
N SER A 54 -1.65 12.78 11.23
CA SER A 54 -1.73 14.03 12.00
C SER A 54 -1.17 15.24 11.26
N LYS A 55 -0.29 15.01 10.28
CA LYS A 55 0.34 16.02 9.43
C LYS A 55 0.38 15.52 7.99
N ASP A 56 0.11 16.41 7.05
CA ASP A 56 0.34 16.11 5.64
C ASP A 56 1.84 16.04 5.33
N ILE A 57 2.26 14.92 4.77
CA ILE A 57 3.64 14.67 4.36
C ILE A 57 3.68 14.73 2.83
N CYS A 58 4.19 15.83 2.30
CA CYS A 58 4.33 16.04 0.87
C CYS A 58 5.63 15.41 0.35
N LEU A 59 5.68 15.14 -0.96
CA LEU A 59 6.89 14.61 -1.61
C LEU A 59 8.13 15.50 -1.38
N ASN A 60 7.94 16.82 -1.35
CA ASN A 60 9.02 17.76 -1.04
C ASN A 60 9.57 17.53 0.36
N THR A 61 8.70 17.36 1.36
CA THR A 61 9.10 17.02 2.74
C THR A 61 9.88 15.70 2.77
N MET A 62 9.42 14.66 2.07
CA MET A 62 10.16 13.39 2.02
C MET A 62 11.56 13.56 1.41
N ARG A 63 11.70 14.43 0.39
CA ARG A 63 12.97 14.74 -0.26
C ARG A 63 13.90 15.63 0.56
N GLU A 64 13.37 16.38 1.54
CA GLU A 64 14.20 17.10 2.54
C GLU A 64 14.95 16.11 3.45
N TYR A 65 14.30 15.01 3.85
CA TYR A 65 14.93 13.96 4.66
C TYR A 65 15.79 13.02 3.82
N GLU A 66 15.39 12.73 2.59
CA GLU A 66 16.10 11.82 1.68
C GLU A 66 16.12 12.39 0.26
N LYS A 67 17.24 13.02 -0.13
CA LYS A 67 17.39 13.77 -1.38
C LYS A 67 16.96 13.02 -2.65
N ASN A 68 17.16 11.70 -2.66
CA ASN A 68 16.83 10.83 -3.80
C ASN A 68 15.56 10.00 -3.57
N PHE A 69 14.69 10.43 -2.65
CA PHE A 69 13.45 9.72 -2.38
C PHE A 69 12.60 9.62 -3.65
N GLN A 70 12.25 8.38 -3.97
CA GLN A 70 11.30 8.02 -5.03
C GLN A 70 10.17 7.19 -4.40
N PRO A 71 8.91 7.39 -4.83
CA PRO A 71 7.81 6.54 -4.40
C PRO A 71 8.17 5.06 -4.64
N PRO A 72 8.03 4.19 -3.63
CA PRO A 72 8.31 2.77 -3.81
C PRO A 72 7.31 2.17 -4.81
N GLN A 73 7.78 1.31 -5.70
CA GLN A 73 6.91 0.55 -6.59
C GLN A 73 6.09 -0.52 -5.84
N PHE A 74 6.58 -0.94 -4.67
CA PHE A 74 5.89 -1.83 -3.74
C PHE A 74 5.79 -1.15 -2.37
N PHE A 75 6.55 -1.61 -1.39
CA PHE A 75 6.65 -0.99 -0.07
C PHE A 75 8.12 -0.74 0.30
N SER A 76 8.37 0.29 1.10
CA SER A 76 9.67 0.57 1.71
C SER A 76 9.53 0.49 3.22
N LYS A 77 10.44 -0.23 3.88
CA LYS A 77 10.46 -0.28 5.34
C LYS A 77 10.99 1.06 5.88
N LEU A 78 10.28 1.61 6.84
CA LEU A 78 10.74 2.73 7.64
C LEU A 78 11.43 2.16 8.88
N CYS A 79 12.74 2.36 8.97
CA CYS A 79 13.54 1.98 10.14
C CYS A 79 13.99 3.24 10.88
N PRO A 80 14.12 3.22 12.22
CA PRO A 80 14.56 4.39 13.00
C PRO A 80 15.89 5.01 12.53
N GLU A 81 16.75 4.21 11.90
CA GLU A 81 18.05 4.65 11.39
C GLU A 81 17.95 5.42 10.06
N ARG A 82 16.81 5.35 9.36
CA ARG A 82 16.59 6.14 8.14
C ARG A 82 16.06 7.52 8.52
N ALA A 83 16.68 8.57 7.97
CA ALA A 83 16.23 9.96 8.15
C ALA A 83 14.74 10.16 7.83
N LEU A 84 14.20 9.38 6.89
CA LEU A 84 12.78 9.43 6.52
C LEU A 84 11.83 9.05 7.67
N TYR A 85 12.27 8.25 8.66
CA TYR A 85 11.45 7.87 9.82
C TYR A 85 10.99 9.10 10.60
N SER A 86 11.86 10.10 10.77
CA SER A 86 11.55 11.34 11.46
C SER A 86 10.46 12.16 10.76
N ALA A 87 10.25 12.00 9.45
CA ALA A 87 9.17 12.69 8.75
C ALA A 87 7.77 12.26 9.23
N PHE A 88 7.65 11.04 9.79
CA PHE A 88 6.39 10.43 10.21
C PHE A 88 6.17 10.44 11.74
N TYR A 89 7.24 10.52 12.52
CA TYR A 89 7.19 10.30 13.98
C TYR A 89 7.93 11.36 14.83
N ALA A 90 8.37 12.48 14.21
CA ALA A 90 8.93 13.62 14.94
C ALA A 90 7.86 14.51 15.59
#